data_AF-A0A2P2I4F9-F1
#
_entry.id   AF-A0A2P2I4F9-F1
#
_cell.length_a   1.000
_cell.length_b   1.000
_cell.length_c   1.000
_cell.angle_alpha   90.00
_cell.angle_beta   90.00
_cell.angle_gamma   90.00
#
_symmetry.space_group_name_H-M   'P 1'
#
loop_
_entity.id
_entity.type
_entity.pdbx_description
1 polymer ?
#
loop_
_entity_poly.entity_id
_entity_poly.type
_entity_poly.pdbx_seq_one_letter_code
_entity_poly.pdbx_strand_id
1 'polypeptide(L)'
;RALHKMEHNAKVSVFEFDTRFAVFGEDFVFYDYRSPMAVPKELREKYDILVLDPPYLVEDCLTKVALTAKFVCKPGAKIILCTGIVMKDLAERLMNLKPQKFMIKHEKNRLSNPFGCFANYDLDEYCKNS
;
A
#
# COMPACT_ATOMS: atom_id res chain seq x y z
N ARG A 1 4.87 17.97 -10.99
CA ARG A 1 5.59 16.88 -11.69
C ARG A 1 4.60 15.73 -11.75
N ALA A 2 4.10 15.32 -12.92
CA ALA A 2 3.22 14.15 -13.00
C ALA A 2 4.03 12.86 -12.76
N LEU A 3 3.42 11.85 -12.18
CA LEU A 3 3.96 10.48 -12.13
C LEU A 3 3.87 9.87 -13.54
N HIS A 4 4.61 10.43 -14.50
CA HIS A 4 4.66 9.89 -15.87
C HIS A 4 6.08 9.88 -16.38
N LYS A 5 6.67 8.68 -16.41
CA LYS A 5 7.55 8.20 -17.49
C LYS A 5 7.82 6.69 -17.33
N MET A 6 6.80 5.88 -17.58
CA MET A 6 6.93 4.54 -18.14
C MET A 6 5.81 4.37 -19.16
N GLU A 7 6.08 3.77 -20.32
CA GLU A 7 5.15 3.58 -21.45
C GLU A 7 4.06 2.55 -21.14
N HIS A 8 3.28 2.78 -20.08
CA HIS A 8 2.16 1.94 -19.69
C HIS A 8 0.94 2.83 -19.42
N ASN A 9 -0.24 2.42 -19.91
CA ASN A 9 -1.54 3.07 -19.71
C ASN A 9 -2.07 2.93 -18.25
N ALA A 10 -1.18 2.97 -17.26
CA ALA A 10 -1.54 2.82 -15.86
C ALA A 10 -1.87 4.18 -15.24
N LYS A 11 -3.06 4.31 -14.66
CA LYS A 11 -3.43 5.46 -13.83
C LYS A 11 -2.92 5.21 -12.41
N VAL A 12 -2.15 6.15 -11.87
CA VAL A 12 -1.53 6.04 -10.54
C VAL A 12 -2.11 7.12 -9.63
N SER A 13 -2.38 6.80 -8.39
CA SER A 13 -2.75 7.78 -7.37
C SER A 13 -1.92 7.58 -6.11
N VAL A 14 -1.62 8.66 -5.41
CA VAL A 14 -0.86 8.66 -4.17
C VAL A 14 -1.74 9.18 -3.04
N PHE A 15 -1.95 8.33 -2.04
CA PHE A 15 -2.70 8.64 -0.83
C PHE A 15 -1.71 9.00 0.26
N GLU A 16 -1.60 10.28 0.60
CA GLU A 16 -0.59 10.74 1.54
C GLU A 16 -1.11 11.84 2.47
N PHE A 17 -0.63 11.83 3.72
CA PHE A 17 -0.93 12.89 4.68
C PHE A 17 -0.09 14.15 4.39
N ASP A 18 1.12 13.96 3.87
CA ASP A 18 2.05 15.03 3.61
C ASP A 18 1.66 15.84 2.36
N THR A 19 1.22 17.08 2.58
CA THR A 19 0.78 17.98 1.50
C THR A 19 1.89 18.37 0.54
N ARG A 20 3.17 18.04 0.82
CA ARG A 20 4.26 18.20 -0.16
C ARG A 20 4.04 17.34 -1.41
N PHE A 21 3.25 16.28 -1.31
CA PHE A 21 2.84 15.44 -2.45
C PHE A 21 1.78 16.09 -3.35
N ALA A 22 1.21 17.25 -2.97
CA ALA A 22 0.28 18.01 -3.82
C ALA A 22 0.90 18.44 -5.18
N VAL A 23 2.23 18.36 -5.32
CA VAL A 23 2.94 18.53 -6.60
C VAL A 23 2.52 17.52 -7.70
N PHE A 24 1.81 16.44 -7.32
CA PHE A 24 1.23 15.43 -8.21
C PHE A 24 -0.18 15.79 -8.72
N GLY A 25 -0.78 16.90 -8.27
CA GLY A 25 -2.05 17.40 -8.82
C GLY A 25 -3.21 16.43 -8.60
N GLU A 26 -3.93 16.07 -9.68
CA GLU A 26 -5.10 15.18 -9.62
C GLU A 26 -4.77 13.74 -9.19
N ASP A 27 -3.50 13.35 -9.26
CA ASP A 27 -3.05 12.03 -8.80
C ASP A 27 -2.82 12.00 -7.28
N PHE A 28 -2.84 13.15 -6.59
CA PHE A 28 -2.70 13.24 -5.15
C PHE A 28 -4.05 13.22 -4.44
N VAL A 29 -4.18 12.33 -3.46
CA VAL A 29 -5.32 12.25 -2.55
C VAL A 29 -4.79 12.52 -1.13
N PHE A 30 -5.21 13.63 -0.53
CA PHE A 30 -4.92 13.86 0.88
C PHE A 30 -5.58 12.76 1.71
N TYR A 31 -4.77 12.03 2.49
CA TYR A 31 -5.22 10.84 3.21
C TYR A 31 -4.65 10.83 4.63
N ASP A 32 -5.55 10.72 5.61
CA ASP A 32 -5.21 10.51 7.01
C ASP A 32 -5.74 9.14 7.45
N TYR A 33 -4.85 8.21 7.76
CA TYR A 33 -5.24 6.88 8.21
C TYR A 33 -6.09 6.89 9.50
N ARG A 34 -6.05 7.98 10.29
CA ARG A 34 -6.91 8.14 11.48
C ARG A 34 -8.38 8.31 11.10
N SER A 35 -8.65 8.73 9.87
CA SER A 35 -9.98 8.86 9.27
C SER A 35 -10.05 7.99 8.00
N PRO A 36 -10.00 6.64 8.12
CA PRO A 36 -9.81 5.73 6.98
C PRO A 36 -10.93 5.81 5.92
N MET A 37 -12.11 6.26 6.32
CA MET A 37 -13.27 6.43 5.43
C MET A 37 -13.38 7.85 4.86
N ALA A 38 -12.50 8.79 5.24
CA ALA A 38 -12.44 10.15 4.68
C ALA A 38 -11.70 10.16 3.33
N VAL A 39 -12.08 9.24 2.46
CA VAL A 39 -11.58 9.10 1.09
C VAL A 39 -12.71 9.48 0.13
N PRO A 40 -12.43 10.18 -0.99
CA PRO A 40 -13.45 10.52 -1.98
C PRO A 40 -14.24 9.30 -2.43
N LYS A 41 -15.58 9.41 -2.47
CA LYS A 41 -16.47 8.28 -2.78
C LYS A 41 -16.29 7.76 -4.19
N GLU A 42 -15.81 8.63 -5.07
CA GLU A 42 -15.51 8.36 -6.47
C GLU A 42 -14.35 7.38 -6.64
N LEU A 43 -13.58 7.10 -5.58
CA LEU A 43 -12.47 6.16 -5.54
C LEU A 43 -12.87 4.77 -5.00
N ARG A 44 -14.14 4.58 -4.65
CA ARG A 44 -14.66 3.27 -4.26
C ARG A 44 -14.45 2.25 -5.38
N GLU A 45 -13.86 1.10 -5.03
CA GLU A 45 -13.67 -0.05 -5.94
C GLU A 45 -13.03 0.35 -7.28
N LYS A 46 -12.02 1.24 -7.25
CA LYS A 46 -11.38 1.77 -8.46
C LYS A 46 -10.02 1.17 -8.78
N TYR A 47 -9.32 0.64 -7.79
CA TYR A 47 -7.94 0.19 -7.96
C TYR A 47 -7.87 -1.33 -8.16
N ASP A 48 -7.18 -1.74 -9.22
CA ASP A 48 -6.84 -3.14 -9.51
C ASP A 48 -5.62 -3.62 -8.71
N ILE A 49 -4.74 -2.68 -8.36
CA ILE A 49 -3.51 -2.92 -7.60
C ILE A 49 -3.39 -1.84 -6.52
N LEU A 50 -3.07 -2.23 -5.29
CA LEU A 50 -2.82 -1.32 -4.17
C LEU A 50 -1.48 -1.66 -3.51
N VAL A 51 -0.64 -0.64 -3.32
CA VAL A 51 0.63 -0.74 -2.59
C VAL A 51 0.49 0.04 -1.30
N LEU A 52 0.81 -0.59 -0.18
CA LEU A 52 0.62 -0.06 1.18
C LEU A 52 1.96 -0.01 1.91
N ASP A 53 2.26 1.13 2.53
CA ASP A 53 3.40 1.32 3.44
C ASP A 53 2.94 2.10 4.68
N PRO A 54 2.24 1.46 5.64
CA PRO A 54 1.67 2.14 6.79
C PRO A 54 2.76 2.73 7.69
N PRO A 55 2.56 3.94 8.24
CA PRO A 55 3.61 4.68 8.96
C PRO A 55 3.98 4.08 10.33
N TYR A 56 3.16 3.19 10.89
CA TYR A 56 3.33 2.68 12.25
C TYR A 56 3.14 1.16 12.35
N LEU A 57 3.94 0.54 13.21
CA LEU A 57 3.87 -0.90 13.53
C LEU A 57 2.93 -1.17 14.71
N VAL A 58 1.68 -0.75 14.57
CA VAL A 58 0.63 -0.92 15.59
C VAL A 58 -0.66 -1.40 14.96
N GLU A 59 -1.40 -2.25 15.68
CA GLU A 59 -2.58 -2.94 15.12
C GLU A 59 -3.67 -1.99 14.62
N ASP A 60 -3.93 -0.91 15.36
CA ASP A 60 -4.93 0.10 14.99
C ASP A 60 -4.59 0.77 13.64
N CYS A 61 -3.30 1.04 13.39
CA CYS A 61 -2.85 1.64 12.14
C CYS A 61 -3.13 0.70 10.95
N LEU A 62 -2.67 -0.56 11.03
CA LEU A 62 -2.88 -1.51 9.94
C LEU A 62 -4.36 -1.86 9.74
N THR A 63 -5.14 -1.93 10.83
CA THR A 63 -6.59 -2.14 10.76
C THR A 63 -7.30 -1.03 10.00
N LYS A 64 -6.98 0.24 10.30
CA LYS A 64 -7.55 1.39 9.61
C LYS A 64 -7.13 1.45 8.14
N VAL A 65 -5.86 1.19 7.85
CA VAL A 65 -5.36 1.09 6.46
C VAL A 65 -6.07 -0.03 5.71
N ALA A 66 -6.34 -1.18 6.33
CA ALA A 66 -7.09 -2.27 5.72
C ALA A 66 -8.56 -1.90 5.43
N LEU A 67 -9.19 -1.05 6.25
CA LEU A 67 -10.53 -0.52 5.96
C LEU A 67 -10.51 0.33 4.69
N THR A 68 -9.55 1.25 4.58
CA THR A 68 -9.34 2.05 3.36
C THR A 68 -9.09 1.17 2.15
N ALA A 69 -8.21 0.17 2.28
CA ALA A 69 -7.89 -0.76 1.20
C ALA A 69 -9.13 -1.48 0.68
N LYS A 70 -9.98 -2.02 1.57
CA LYS A 70 -11.25 -2.67 1.19
C LYS A 70 -12.23 -1.73 0.50
N PHE A 71 -12.21 -0.45 0.83
CA PHE A 71 -13.08 0.55 0.20
C PHE A 71 -12.63 0.89 -1.23
N VAL A 72 -11.33 1.08 -1.45
CA VAL A 72 -10.81 1.58 -2.73
C VAL A 72 -10.49 0.46 -3.73
N CYS A 73 -10.23 -0.75 -3.26
CA CYS A 73 -9.90 -1.90 -4.12
C CYS A 73 -11.13 -2.49 -4.80
N LYS A 74 -10.99 -2.86 -6.07
CA LYS A 74 -11.96 -3.75 -6.74
C LYS A 74 -11.98 -5.13 -6.07
N PRO A 75 -13.08 -5.88 -6.17
CA PRO A 75 -13.08 -7.31 -5.85
C PRO A 75 -11.95 -8.03 -6.59
N GLY A 76 -11.12 -8.78 -5.86
CA GLY A 76 -9.97 -9.49 -6.43
C GLY A 76 -8.73 -8.64 -6.74
N ALA A 77 -8.70 -7.37 -6.31
CA ALA A 77 -7.52 -6.52 -6.47
C ALA A 77 -6.28 -7.13 -5.81
N LYS A 78 -5.13 -6.89 -6.45
CA LYS A 78 -3.82 -7.28 -5.95
C LYS A 78 -3.35 -6.28 -4.90
N ILE A 79 -2.98 -6.75 -3.73
CA ILE A 79 -2.51 -5.91 -2.63
C ILE A 79 -1.07 -6.31 -2.31
N ILE A 80 -0.20 -5.30 -2.22
CA ILE A 80 1.17 -5.41 -1.74
C ILE A 80 1.28 -4.55 -0.48
N LEU A 81 1.81 -5.11 0.59
CA LEU A 81 2.06 -4.42 1.85
C LEU A 81 3.54 -4.52 2.20
N CYS A 82 4.15 -3.36 2.41
CA CYS A 82 5.47 -3.19 2.95
C CYS A 82 5.32 -2.78 4.42
N THR A 83 5.75 -3.61 5.37
CA THR A 83 5.65 -3.29 6.79
C THR A 83 6.62 -4.13 7.64
N GLY A 84 6.67 -3.90 8.94
CA GLY A 84 7.46 -4.71 9.88
C GLY A 84 6.93 -6.14 9.98
N ILE A 85 7.82 -7.13 10.06
CA ILE A 85 7.47 -8.57 10.10
C ILE A 85 6.52 -8.91 11.26
N VAL A 86 6.59 -8.16 12.35
CA VAL A 86 5.67 -8.25 13.50
C VAL A 86 4.18 -8.11 13.10
N MET A 87 3.87 -7.45 11.98
CA MET A 87 2.50 -7.28 11.50
C MET A 87 1.98 -8.45 10.66
N LYS A 88 2.78 -9.51 10.43
CA LYS A 88 2.46 -10.64 9.54
C LYS A 88 1.07 -11.22 9.83
N ASP A 89 0.81 -11.66 11.06
CA ASP A 89 -0.42 -12.38 11.40
C ASP A 89 -1.65 -11.48 11.27
N LEU A 90 -1.49 -10.19 11.56
CA LEU A 90 -2.54 -9.19 11.36
C LEU A 90 -2.81 -8.94 9.87
N ALA A 91 -1.76 -8.83 9.06
CA ALA A 91 -1.87 -8.65 7.61
C ALA A 91 -2.57 -9.85 6.94
N GLU A 92 -2.23 -11.08 7.36
CA GLU A 92 -2.89 -12.30 6.91
C GLU A 92 -4.38 -12.31 7.29
N ARG A 93 -4.71 -11.99 8.55
CA ARG A 93 -6.10 -11.97 9.03
C ARG A 93 -6.96 -10.89 8.36
N LEU A 94 -6.43 -9.69 8.13
CA LEU A 94 -7.22 -8.56 7.62
C LEU A 94 -7.44 -8.61 6.11
N MET A 95 -6.41 -9.06 5.37
CA MET A 95 -6.31 -8.89 3.91
C MET A 95 -5.76 -10.13 3.18
N ASN A 96 -5.57 -11.27 3.86
CA ASN A 96 -5.02 -12.50 3.30
C ASN A 96 -3.63 -12.31 2.65
N LEU A 97 -2.78 -11.47 3.25
CA LEU A 97 -1.45 -11.18 2.75
C LEU A 97 -0.44 -12.17 3.30
N LYS A 98 0.35 -12.79 2.41
CA LYS A 98 1.39 -13.76 2.74
C LYS A 98 2.77 -13.15 2.51
N PRO A 99 3.77 -13.48 3.33
CA PRO A 99 5.14 -13.00 3.14
C PRO A 99 5.69 -13.43 1.78
N GLN A 100 6.39 -12.51 1.11
CA GLN A 100 7.06 -12.72 -0.18
C GLN A 100 8.58 -12.85 0.04
N LYS A 101 9.31 -13.40 -0.93
CA LYS A 101 10.78 -13.51 -0.85
C LYS A 101 11.48 -12.17 -1.01
N PHE A 102 10.81 -11.20 -1.63
CA PHE A 102 11.33 -9.85 -1.74
C PHE A 102 11.56 -9.22 -0.35
N MET A 103 12.83 -9.01 -0.02
CA MET A 103 13.23 -8.37 1.24
C MET A 103 13.39 -6.86 1.06
N ILE A 104 12.67 -6.10 1.89
CA ILE A 104 12.78 -4.65 1.92
C ILE A 104 14.09 -4.27 2.60
N LYS A 105 15.01 -3.65 1.85
CA LYS A 105 16.25 -3.09 2.38
C LYS A 105 16.08 -1.59 2.53
N HIS A 106 16.05 -1.10 3.78
CA HIS A 106 16.10 0.33 4.03
C HIS A 106 17.56 0.81 4.02
N GLU A 107 17.80 1.97 3.42
CA GLU A 107 19.11 2.62 3.50
C GLU A 107 19.35 3.10 4.94
N LYS A 108 20.44 2.61 5.53
CA LYS A 108 20.93 2.91 6.88
C LYS A 108 20.10 2.22 7.98
N ASN A 109 20.81 1.61 8.93
CA ASN A 109 20.33 0.83 10.09
C ASN A 109 19.44 1.61 11.09
N ARG A 110 18.47 2.41 10.61
CA ARG A 110 17.63 3.31 11.43
C ARG A 110 16.35 2.65 11.93
N LEU A 111 16.07 1.41 11.53
CA LEU A 111 14.87 0.68 11.92
C LEU A 111 15.27 -0.54 12.77
N SER A 112 14.72 -0.62 13.98
CA SER A 112 15.01 -1.70 14.93
C SER A 112 14.30 -3.02 14.59
N ASN A 113 13.25 -2.96 13.78
CA ASN A 113 12.44 -4.11 13.38
C ASN A 113 12.74 -4.51 11.93
N PRO A 114 12.84 -5.82 11.61
CA PRO A 114 12.95 -6.26 10.25
C PRO A 114 11.64 -5.97 9.48
N PHE A 115 11.79 -5.49 8.24
CA PHE A 115 10.67 -5.22 7.34
C PHE A 115 10.55 -6.35 6.31
N GLY A 116 9.32 -6.60 5.87
CA GLY A 116 8.98 -7.61 4.88
C GLY A 116 7.94 -7.10 3.88
N CYS A 117 7.91 -7.73 2.72
CA CYS A 117 6.87 -7.55 1.72
C CYS A 117 5.83 -8.67 1.86
N PHE A 118 4.56 -8.31 1.79
CA PHE A 118 3.43 -9.24 1.89
C PHE A 118 2.46 -8.99 0.74
N ALA A 119 1.86 -10.05 0.19
CA ALA A 119 0.90 -9.90 -0.91
C ALA A 119 -0.21 -10.96 -0.86
N ASN A 120 -1.37 -10.66 -1.46
CA ASN A 120 -2.48 -11.62 -1.62
C ASN A 120 -2.40 -12.44 -2.92
N TYR A 121 -1.29 -12.32 -3.66
CA TYR A 121 -0.97 -13.07 -4.86
C TYR A 121 0.52 -13.45 -4.84
N ASP A 122 0.93 -14.35 -5.73
CA ASP A 122 2.35 -14.70 -5.88
C ASP A 122 3.08 -13.53 -6.55
N LEU A 123 3.65 -12.61 -5.78
CA LEU A 123 4.40 -11.47 -6.31
C LEU A 123 5.76 -11.94 -6.86
N ASP A 124 6.36 -12.95 -6.23
CA ASP A 124 7.67 -13.47 -6.61
C ASP A 124 7.66 -14.06 -8.02
N GLU A 125 6.57 -14.70 -8.45
CA GLU A 125 6.38 -15.18 -9.82
C GLU A 125 6.38 -14.04 -10.85
N TYR A 126 5.70 -12.93 -10.54
CA TYR A 126 5.65 -11.77 -11.44
C TYR A 126 7.02 -11.08 -11.56
N CYS A 127 7.78 -11.00 -10.46
CA CYS A 127 9.10 -10.38 -10.46
C CYS A 127 10.19 -11.21 -11.15
N LYS A 128 10.01 -12.53 -11.34
CA LYS A 128 10.98 -13.38 -12.06
C LYS A 128 10.94 -13.20 -13.58
N ASN A 129 9.81 -12.71 -14.11
CA ASN A 129 9.56 -12.59 -15.54
C ASN A 129 9.71 -11.13 -16.04
N SER A 130 10.29 -10.24 -15.22
CA SER A 130 10.56 -8.83 -15.52
C SER A 130 12.07 -8.58 -15.55
#